data_AF-A0AAD1RWE3-F1
#
_entry.id   AF-A0AAD1RWE3-F1
#
_cell.length_a   1.000
_cell.length_b   1.000
_cell.length_c   1.000
_cell.angle_alpha   90.00
_cell.angle_beta   90.00
_cell.angle_gamma   90.00
#
_symmetry.space_group_name_H-M   'P 1'
#
loop_
_entity.id
_entity.type
_entity.pdbx_description
1 polymer ?
#
loop_
_entity_poly.entity_id
_entity_poly.type
_entity_poly.pdbx_seq_one_letter_code
_entity_poly.pdbx_strand_id
1 'polypeptide(L)'
;MVRAIRDFYRKTGIKVGFKPAGGIRSAKEALVWLSLIKEELGDEWLSPALFRIGASTLLGDIERQIYHHVTGRYAAHHDLPMA
;
A
#
# COMPACT_ATOMS: atom_id res chain seq x y z
N MET A 1 13.81 8.05 3.16
CA MET A 1 13.27 8.46 1.84
C MET A 1 12.03 9.33 1.97
N VAL A 2 10.96 8.89 2.63
CA VAL A 2 9.71 9.67 2.78
C VAL A 2 9.94 11.07 3.38
N ARG A 3 10.72 11.18 4.46
CA ARG A 3 11.11 12.48 5.04
C ARG A 3 11.86 13.39 4.06
N ALA A 4 12.70 12.83 3.20
CA ALA A 4 13.40 13.61 2.18
C ALA A 4 12.43 14.15 1.11
N ILE A 5 11.39 13.39 0.75
CA ILE A 5 10.32 13.87 -0.13
C ILE A 5 9.58 15.05 0.52
N ARG A 6 9.25 14.94 1.82
CA ARG A 6 8.65 16.04 2.57
C ARG A 6 9.51 17.29 2.54
N ASP A 7 10.79 17.14 2.85
CA ASP A 7 11.72 18.27 2.93
C ASP A 7 11.96 18.89 1.55
N PHE A 8 11.96 18.08 0.49
CA PHE A 8 12.00 18.56 -0.89
C PHE A 8 10.75 19.38 -1.22
N TYR A 9 9.55 18.85 -0.95
CA TYR A 9 8.30 19.57 -1.17
C TYR A 9 8.25 20.90 -0.41
N ARG A 10 8.67 20.92 0.85
CA ARG A 10 8.74 22.14 1.67
C ARG A 10 9.65 23.22 1.07
N LYS A 11 10.69 22.83 0.34
CA LYS A 11 11.64 23.76 -0.29
C LYS A 11 11.21 24.21 -1.69
N THR A 12 10.54 23.34 -2.46
CA THR A 12 10.31 23.56 -3.89
C THR A 12 8.85 23.71 -4.28
N GLY A 13 7.92 23.29 -3.43
CA GLY A 13 6.49 23.16 -3.77
C GLY A 13 6.18 22.02 -4.74
N ILE A 14 7.17 21.23 -5.17
CA ILE A 14 6.98 20.14 -6.15
C ILE A 14 6.70 18.83 -5.43
N LYS A 15 5.58 18.18 -5.78
CA LYS A 15 5.20 16.87 -5.24
C LYS A 15 5.91 15.75 -6.00
N VAL A 16 6.55 14.85 -5.26
CA VAL A 16 7.21 13.65 -5.79
C VAL A 16 6.53 12.42 -5.21
N GLY A 17 6.24 11.45 -6.08
CA GLY A 17 5.62 10.20 -5.66
C GLY A 17 6.61 9.23 -4.99
N PHE A 18 6.07 8.28 -4.23
CA PHE A 18 6.85 7.24 -3.58
C PHE A 18 6.31 5.86 -3.92
N LYS A 19 7.22 4.92 -4.21
CA LYS A 19 6.87 3.53 -4.52
C LYS A 19 7.75 2.57 -3.71
N PRO A 20 7.34 2.10 -2.52
CA PRO A 20 8.05 1.04 -1.84
C PRO A 20 7.90 -0.25 -2.65
N ALA A 21 8.99 -1.01 -2.77
CA ALA A 21 9.02 -2.26 -3.49
C ALA A 21 9.92 -3.27 -2.79
N GLY A 22 9.59 -4.55 -2.96
CA GLY A 22 10.34 -5.67 -2.40
C GLY A 22 9.81 -6.12 -1.04
N GLY A 23 9.48 -7.40 -0.93
CA GLY A 23 9.20 -8.05 0.36
C GLY A 23 7.85 -7.75 1.02
N ILE A 24 7.03 -6.83 0.49
CA ILE A 24 5.69 -6.53 1.02
C ILE A 24 4.75 -7.67 0.60
N ARG A 25 4.34 -8.50 1.55
CA ARG A 25 3.60 -9.74 1.28
C ARG A 25 2.22 -9.78 1.94
N SER A 26 1.95 -8.92 2.91
CA SER A 26 0.69 -8.92 3.65
C SER A 26 -0.06 -7.58 3.60
N ALA A 27 -1.39 -7.65 3.70
CA ALA A 27 -2.27 -6.49 3.83
C ALA A 27 -1.89 -5.64 5.06
N LYS A 28 -1.45 -6.27 6.15
CA LYS A 28 -0.97 -5.57 7.34
C LYS A 28 0.27 -4.72 7.06
N GLU A 29 1.26 -5.25 6.35
CA GLU A 29 2.44 -4.48 5.93
C GLU A 29 2.07 -3.34 4.98
N ALA A 30 1.12 -3.57 4.07
CA ALA A 30 0.62 -2.53 3.18
C ALA A 30 -0.03 -1.37 3.97
N LEU A 31 -0.79 -1.67 5.03
CA LEU A 31 -1.37 -0.66 5.91
C LEU A 31 -0.29 0.15 6.65
N VAL A 32 0.80 -0.48 7.10
CA VAL A 32 1.92 0.25 7.72
C VAL A 32 2.51 1.28 6.77
N TRP A 33 2.67 0.93 5.48
CA TRP A 33 3.12 1.90 4.48
C TRP A 33 2.13 3.02 4.24
N LEU A 34 0.83 2.71 4.14
CA LEU A 34 -0.21 3.73 3.98
C LEU A 34 -0.22 4.71 5.16
N SER A 35 -0.14 4.21 6.39
CA SER A 35 -0.05 5.04 7.59
C SER A 35 1.20 5.92 7.58
N LEU A 36 2.36 5.36 7.26
CA LEU A 36 3.61 6.13 7.18
C LEU A 36 3.51 7.28 6.17
N ILE A 37 2.93 7.02 4.98
CA ILE A 37 2.77 8.05 3.95
C ILE A 37 1.79 9.13 4.41
N LYS A 38 0.67 8.73 5.02
CA LYS A 38 -0.30 9.67 5.58
C LYS A 38 0.32 10.57 6.64
N GLU A 39 1.08 9.98 7.58
CA GLU A 39 1.68 10.71 8.69
C GLU A 39 2.82 11.64 8.25
N GLU A 40 3.66 11.19 7.32
CA GLU A 40 4.83 11.98 6.91
C GLU A 40 4.53 12.97 5.77
N LEU A 41 3.58 12.66 4.87
CA LEU A 41 3.30 13.46 3.65
C LEU A 41 1.86 13.98 3.55
N GLY A 42 0.91 13.42 4.29
CA GLY A 42 -0.50 13.82 4.27
C GLY A 42 -1.36 13.05 3.25
N ASP A 43 -2.68 13.26 3.33
CA ASP A 43 -3.68 12.49 2.56
C ASP A 43 -3.53 12.64 1.05
N GLU A 44 -3.07 13.79 0.55
CA GLU A 44 -2.90 14.01 -0.90
C GLU A 44 -1.91 13.03 -1.55
N TRP A 45 -0.93 12.54 -0.78
CA TRP A 45 0.04 11.55 -1.25
C TRP A 45 -0.51 10.13 -1.33
N LEU A 46 -1.68 9.85 -0.76
CA LEU A 46 -2.33 8.53 -0.85
C LEU A 46 -3.02 8.30 -2.22
N SER A 47 -2.91 9.25 -3.14
CA SER A 47 -3.41 9.08 -4.50
C SER A 47 -2.53 8.13 -5.35
N PRO A 48 -3.08 7.39 -6.32
CA PRO A 48 -2.31 6.49 -7.18
C PRO A 48 -1.18 7.17 -7.99
N ALA A 49 -1.29 8.49 -8.20
CA ALA A 49 -0.26 9.29 -8.88
C ALA A 49 0.98 9.54 -8.01
N LEU A 50 0.81 9.55 -6.68
CA LEU A 50 1.85 9.90 -5.71
C LEU A 50 2.26 8.73 -4.81
N PHE A 51 1.47 7.67 -4.73
CA PHE A 51 1.83 6.48 -3.97
C PHE A 51 1.38 5.20 -4.66
N ARG A 52 2.31 4.25 -4.79
CA ARG A 52 2.03 2.89 -5.28
C ARG A 52 2.84 1.87 -4.51
N ILE A 53 2.28 0.69 -4.26
CA ILE A 53 3.03 -0.43 -3.68
C ILE A 53 3.51 -1.33 -4.82
N GLY A 54 4.82 -1.54 -4.90
CA GLY A 54 5.42 -2.53 -5.80
C GLY A 54 5.42 -3.92 -5.16
N ALA A 55 4.49 -4.78 -5.57
CA ALA A 55 4.38 -6.13 -5.03
C ALA A 55 4.08 -7.17 -6.12
N SER A 56 4.56 -8.40 -5.90
CA SER A 56 4.30 -9.55 -6.76
C SER A 56 3.34 -10.57 -6.15
N THR A 57 3.29 -10.68 -4.81
CA THR A 57 2.48 -11.68 -4.10
C THR A 57 1.43 -11.07 -3.14
N LEU A 58 1.42 -9.75 -2.97
CA LEU A 58 0.54 -9.07 -2.01
C LEU A 58 -0.95 -9.23 -2.35
N LEU A 59 -1.30 -9.27 -3.65
CA LEU A 59 -2.69 -9.31 -4.10
C LEU A 59 -3.45 -10.50 -3.51
N GLY A 60 -2.87 -11.70 -3.55
CA GLY A 60 -3.52 -12.90 -3.00
C GLY A 60 -3.69 -12.87 -1.47
N ASP A 61 -2.89 -12.11 -0.73
CA ASP A 61 -3.15 -11.89 0.70
C ASP A 61 -4.32 -10.93 0.91
N ILE A 62 -4.37 -9.81 0.15
CA ILE A 62 -5.48 -8.86 0.22
C ILE A 62 -6.81 -9.52 -0.12
N GLU A 63 -6.87 -10.32 -1.19
CA GLU A 63 -8.08 -11.06 -1.57
C GLU A 63 -8.54 -12.00 -0.46
N ARG A 64 -7.63 -12.75 0.18
CA ARG A 64 -7.94 -13.61 1.32
C ARG A 64 -8.53 -12.83 2.50
N GLN A 65 -7.93 -11.69 2.85
CA GLN A 65 -8.42 -10.87 3.96
C GLN A 65 -9.82 -10.30 3.67
N ILE A 66 -10.06 -9.82 2.45
CA ILE A 66 -11.37 -9.29 2.04
C ILE A 66 -12.41 -10.41 2.02
N TYR A 67 -12.09 -11.58 1.44
CA TYR A 67 -13.00 -12.72 1.39
C TYR A 67 -13.42 -13.14 2.80
N HIS A 68 -12.46 -13.31 3.71
CA HIS A 68 -12.75 -13.69 5.09
C HIS A 68 -13.57 -12.62 5.82
N HIS A 69 -13.27 -11.33 5.61
CA HIS A 69 -14.02 -10.25 6.22
C HIS A 69 -15.49 -10.22 5.78
N VAL A 70 -15.75 -10.47 4.49
CA VAL A 70 -17.11 -10.42 3.93
C VAL A 70 -17.90 -11.70 4.21
N THR A 71 -17.27 -12.87 4.16
CA THR A 71 -17.96 -14.16 4.23
C THR A 71 -17.91 -14.83 5.60
N GLY A 72 -16.97 -14.43 6.46
CA GLY A 72 -16.65 -15.12 7.72
C GLY A 72 -15.99 -16.50 7.54
N ARG A 73 -15.53 -16.84 6.33
CA ARG A 73 -14.91 -18.14 6.00
C ARG A 73 -13.52 -17.96 5.42
N TYR A 74 -12.65 -18.95 5.62
CA TYR A 74 -11.38 -19.01 4.90
C TYR A 74 -11.63 -19.40 3.45
N ALA A 75 -11.01 -18.68 2.52
CA ALA A 75 -11.10 -18.97 1.10
C ALA A 75 -10.37 -20.26 0.75
N ALA A 76 -11.00 -21.11 -0.07
CA ALA A 76 -10.31 -22.16 -0.79
C ALA A 76 -9.63 -21.59 -2.04
N HIS A 77 -8.74 -22.37 -2.64
CA HIS A 77 -7.99 -21.95 -3.83
C HIS A 77 -8.88 -21.62 -5.04
N HIS A 78 -10.05 -22.27 -5.17
CA HIS A 78 -10.99 -21.99 -6.25
C HIS A 78 -11.91 -20.79 -5.96
N ASP A 79 -11.90 -20.25 -4.75
CA ASP A 79 -12.70 -19.07 -4.38
C ASP A 79 -12.01 -17.76 -4.78
N LEU A 80 -10.70 -17.80 -5.05
CA LEU A 80 -9.90 -16.60 -5.31
C LEU A 80 -9.35 -16.59 -6.75
N PRO A 81 -9.48 -15.47 -7.48
CA PRO A 81 -9.04 -15.37 -8.87
C PRO A 81 -7.54 -15.56 -9.07
N MET A 82 -6.74 -15.22 -8.05
CA MET A 82 -5.27 -15.21 -8.12
C MET A 82 -4.61 -16.29 -7.24
N ALA A 83 -5.40 -17.22 -6.68
CA ALA A 83 -4.85 -18.37 -5.96
C ALA A 83 -4.35 -19.40 -6.97
#